data_AF-A0A9I9DZ15-F1
#
_entry.id   AF-A0A9I9DZ15-F1
#
_cell.length_a   1.000
_cell.length_b   1.000
_cell.length_c   1.000
_cell.angle_alpha   90.00
_cell.angle_beta   90.00
_cell.angle_gamma   90.00
#
_symmetry.space_group_name_H-M   'P 1'
#
loop_
_entity.id
_entity.type
_entity.pdbx_description
1 polymer ?
#
loop_
_entity_poly.entity_id
_entity_poly.type
_entity_poly.pdbx_seq_one_letter_code
_entity_poly.pdbx_strand_id
1 'polypeptide(L)'
;MEIEPPLEERYNELKKEELNGRRIIEADEEAIEECEEEIELPVIDLGQLKKGNLEREECKKEIVEAAMNWGFFQVINHGVAEKVLNAMINEQKKVFNQPFVNKSLSGNFLNLPSTHYRWGNPVAISSSQISWSEAFHIPVLEVSTLNHHITLRTTMEGVVKKLGSLAEKISEILGQSLGIKSNYFKERCEKGKSSFRMNRYPPCPIASQVYGLIPHTDTDYLTILYQPQISGLQLMKSAKWFPVKPNPQALLLNIGDLFQVVSNDIFRSLKHRVVASVGVERYSFAYFYCPSDDVMIESWLKPSIYKQFSYKEYRQQIEKDVEKTGNKVGLSRF
;
A
#
# COMPACT_ATOMS: atom_id res chain seq x y z
N MET A 1 9.85 7.78 28.13
CA MET A 1 10.33 6.78 27.14
C MET A 1 10.08 7.37 25.76
N GLU A 2 11.03 7.24 24.86
CA GLU A 2 10.94 7.80 23.50
C GLU A 2 9.80 7.15 22.71
N ILE A 3 9.00 7.99 22.04
CA ILE A 3 7.88 7.56 21.19
C ILE A 3 8.39 7.13 19.81
N GLU A 4 9.41 7.84 19.33
CA GLU A 4 9.94 7.66 17.98
C GLU A 4 10.80 6.39 17.88
N PRO A 5 10.68 5.64 16.77
CA PRO A 5 11.70 4.66 16.43
C PRO A 5 13.04 5.36 16.15
N PRO A 6 14.19 4.68 16.38
CA PRO A 6 15.53 5.24 16.20
C PRO A 6 15.94 5.33 14.72
N LEU A 7 15.14 6.05 13.92
CA LEU A 7 15.31 6.20 12.46
C LEU A 7 16.61 6.94 12.11
N GLU A 8 16.90 8.02 12.83
CA GLU A 8 18.10 8.83 12.60
C GLU A 8 19.38 8.07 12.94
N GLU A 9 19.38 7.36 14.07
CA GLU A 9 20.51 6.51 14.48
C GLU A 9 20.77 5.45 13.42
N ARG A 10 19.72 4.74 12.97
CA ARG A 10 19.83 3.71 11.96
C ARG A 10 20.33 4.25 10.61
N TYR A 11 19.88 5.43 10.21
CA TYR A 11 20.36 6.11 8.99
C TYR A 11 21.84 6.45 9.09
N ASN A 12 22.27 7.03 10.22
CA ASN A 12 23.67 7.41 10.43
C ASN A 12 24.60 6.19 10.52
N GLU A 13 24.13 5.07 11.07
CA GLU A 13 24.86 3.80 11.06
C GLU A 13 25.14 3.31 9.63
N LEU A 14 24.11 3.21 8.80
CA LEU A 14 24.25 2.76 7.40
C LEU A 14 25.17 3.69 6.61
N LYS A 15 25.00 5.01 6.77
CA LYS A 15 25.85 6.01 6.10
C LYS A 15 27.32 5.89 6.50
N LYS A 16 27.62 5.58 7.76
CA LYS A 16 28.99 5.31 8.23
C LYS A 16 29.53 4.00 7.66
N GLU A 17 28.72 2.96 7.54
CA GLU A 17 29.13 1.68 6.94
C GLU A 17 29.49 1.84 5.45
N GLU A 18 28.72 2.65 4.72
CA GLU A 18 28.97 3.01 3.31
C GLU A 18 30.27 3.80 3.15
N LEU A 19 30.46 4.88 3.93
CA LEU A 19 31.65 5.74 3.87
C LEU A 19 32.95 4.99 4.21
N ASN A 20 32.89 3.97 5.07
CA ASN A 20 34.04 3.16 5.45
C ASN A 20 34.41 2.10 4.40
N GLY A 21 33.83 2.15 3.20
CA GLY A 21 34.18 1.29 2.06
C GLY A 21 33.87 -0.19 2.26
N ARG A 22 33.04 -0.53 3.27
CA ARG A 22 32.70 -1.94 3.56
C ARG A 22 31.68 -2.51 2.58
N ARG A 23 30.99 -1.67 1.79
CA ARG A 23 30.04 -2.06 0.75
C ARG A 23 30.00 -0.98 -0.34
N ILE A 24 30.53 -1.28 -1.52
CA ILE A 24 30.23 -0.51 -2.74
C ILE A 24 28.89 -1.05 -3.23
N ILE A 25 27.82 -0.31 -3.00
CA ILE A 25 26.53 -0.55 -3.63
C ILE A 25 26.40 0.56 -4.67
N GLU A 26 26.19 0.20 -5.94
CA GLU A 26 25.66 1.12 -6.95
C GLU A 26 24.25 1.50 -6.49
N ALA A 27 24.17 2.48 -5.60
CA ALA A 27 22.91 3.12 -5.28
C ALA A 27 22.58 3.98 -6.50
N ASP A 28 21.45 3.72 -7.13
CA ASP A 28 20.76 4.74 -7.93
C ASP A 28 20.38 5.85 -6.94
N GLU A 29 21.35 6.73 -6.63
CA GLU A 29 21.12 8.00 -5.95
C GLU A 29 20.39 8.93 -6.93
N GLU A 30 19.21 8.54 -7.37
CA GLU A 30 18.25 9.50 -7.90
C GLU A 30 17.93 10.45 -6.75
N ALA A 31 18.43 11.68 -6.85
CA ALA A 31 18.04 12.76 -5.95
C ALA A 31 16.51 12.79 -5.84
N ILE A 32 15.98 13.04 -4.64
CA ILE A 32 14.54 13.24 -4.47
C ILE A 32 14.20 14.56 -5.18
N GLU A 33 13.86 14.47 -6.46
CA GLU A 33 13.46 15.64 -7.25
C GLU A 33 12.19 16.24 -6.65
N GLU A 34 12.24 17.56 -6.42
CA GLU A 34 11.07 18.36 -6.10
C GLU A 34 10.23 18.49 -7.38
N CYS A 35 9.12 17.78 -7.45
CA CYS A 35 8.14 17.92 -8.53
C CYS A 35 7.04 18.87 -8.08
N GLU A 36 6.97 20.05 -8.71
CA GLU A 36 5.99 21.09 -8.38
C GLU A 36 4.61 20.86 -9.05
N GLU A 37 4.57 20.13 -10.16
CA GLU A 37 3.33 19.85 -10.88
C GLU A 37 2.58 18.67 -10.26
N GLU A 38 1.52 18.98 -9.52
CA GLU A 38 0.58 17.97 -9.01
C GLU A 38 -0.18 17.30 -10.17
N ILE A 39 -0.45 16.01 -10.03
CA ILE A 39 -1.29 15.28 -10.98
C ILE A 39 -2.70 15.08 -10.41
N GLU A 40 -3.69 15.44 -11.21
CA GLU A 40 -5.09 15.18 -10.89
C GLU A 40 -5.46 13.76 -11.35
N LEU A 41 -5.66 12.86 -10.38
CA LEU A 41 -6.17 11.53 -10.65
C LEU A 41 -7.66 11.60 -11.01
N PRO A 42 -8.16 10.67 -11.85
CA PRO A 42 -9.59 10.53 -12.08
C PRO A 42 -10.35 10.37 -10.75
N VAL A 43 -11.44 11.12 -10.58
CA VAL A 43 -12.33 11.03 -9.42
C VAL A 43 -13.65 10.42 -9.86
N ILE A 44 -13.97 9.25 -9.30
CA ILE A 44 -15.13 8.44 -9.71
C ILE A 44 -16.19 8.45 -8.63
N ASP A 45 -17.43 8.77 -9.01
CA ASP A 45 -18.59 8.75 -8.10
C ASP A 45 -19.22 7.35 -8.05
N LEU A 46 -18.87 6.57 -7.02
CA LEU A 46 -19.44 5.22 -6.84
C LEU A 46 -20.91 5.22 -6.41
N GLY A 47 -21.48 6.39 -6.09
CA GLY A 47 -22.91 6.56 -5.89
C GLY A 47 -23.71 6.23 -7.15
N GLN A 48 -23.12 6.46 -8.34
CA GLN A 48 -23.73 6.18 -9.64
C GLN A 48 -24.03 4.68 -9.85
N LEU A 49 -23.25 3.77 -9.23
CA LEU A 49 -23.49 2.32 -9.29
C LEU A 49 -24.84 1.91 -8.69
N LYS A 50 -25.43 2.74 -7.83
CA LYS A 50 -26.73 2.50 -7.17
C LYS A 50 -27.91 3.15 -7.91
N LYS A 51 -27.66 3.91 -8.97
CA LYS A 51 -28.70 4.58 -9.77
C LYS A 51 -29.22 3.66 -10.88
N GLY A 52 -29.74 4.22 -11.97
CA GLY A 52 -30.25 3.50 -13.13
C GLY A 52 -29.17 2.74 -13.89
N ASN A 53 -29.60 1.95 -14.89
CA ASN A 53 -28.69 1.11 -15.66
C ASN A 53 -27.66 1.94 -16.44
N LEU A 54 -28.06 3.08 -17.01
CA LEU A 54 -27.16 3.93 -17.78
C LEU A 54 -26.04 4.51 -16.90
N GLU A 55 -26.38 5.09 -15.75
CA GLU A 55 -25.40 5.66 -14.82
C GLU A 55 -24.49 4.59 -14.23
N ARG A 56 -25.02 3.39 -13.98
CA ARG A 56 -24.24 2.26 -13.50
C ARG A 56 -23.19 1.82 -14.52
N GLU A 57 -23.57 1.65 -15.78
CA GLU A 57 -22.63 1.20 -16.83
C GLU A 57 -21.60 2.28 -17.15
N GLU A 58 -21.96 3.56 -17.15
CA GLU A 58 -20.99 4.65 -17.32
C GLU A 58 -19.97 4.68 -16.17
N CYS A 59 -20.42 4.55 -14.92
CA CYS A 59 -19.52 4.49 -13.77
C CYS A 59 -18.57 3.28 -13.83
N LYS A 60 -19.05 2.11 -14.28
CA LYS A 60 -18.17 0.95 -14.52
C LYS A 60 -17.11 1.26 -15.58
N LYS A 61 -17.51 1.93 -16.67
CA LYS A 61 -16.59 2.34 -17.73
C LYS A 61 -15.53 3.32 -17.22
N GLU A 62 -15.90 4.32 -16.41
CA GLU A 62 -14.96 5.24 -15.77
C GLU A 62 -13.94 4.48 -14.89
N ILE A 63 -14.37 3.47 -14.13
CA ILE A 63 -13.49 2.62 -13.31
C ILE A 63 -12.46 1.89 -14.20
N VAL A 64 -12.92 1.30 -15.30
CA VAL A 64 -12.07 0.57 -16.23
C VAL A 64 -11.08 1.50 -16.92
N GLU A 65 -11.54 2.64 -17.44
CA GLU A 65 -10.70 3.63 -18.10
C GLU A 65 -9.65 4.21 -17.16
N ALA A 66 -9.99 4.46 -15.90
CA ALA A 66 -9.04 4.91 -14.90
C ALA A 66 -8.00 3.83 -14.57
N ALA A 67 -8.41 2.57 -14.39
CA ALA A 67 -7.48 1.47 -14.17
C ALA A 67 -6.53 1.24 -15.36
N MET A 68 -7.01 1.39 -16.60
CA MET A 68 -6.20 1.24 -17.82
C MET A 68 -5.20 2.38 -18.01
N ASN A 69 -5.68 3.62 -17.92
CA ASN A 69 -4.88 4.79 -18.29
C ASN A 69 -3.98 5.30 -17.15
N TRP A 70 -4.35 4.99 -15.91
CA TRP A 70 -3.71 5.54 -14.72
C TRP A 70 -3.21 4.48 -13.75
N GLY A 71 -3.86 3.32 -13.63
CA GLY A 71 -3.56 2.36 -12.56
C GLY A 71 -3.81 2.89 -11.13
N PHE A 72 -4.24 4.15 -11.01
CA PHE A 72 -4.49 4.92 -9.79
C PHE A 72 -5.72 5.80 -10.03
N PHE A 73 -6.64 5.85 -9.07
CA PHE A 73 -7.81 6.73 -9.13
C PHE A 73 -8.39 6.99 -7.76
N GLN A 74 -9.20 8.03 -7.65
CA GLN A 74 -9.93 8.39 -6.44
C GLN A 74 -11.39 7.99 -6.58
N VAL A 75 -12.01 7.55 -5.49
CA VAL A 75 -13.45 7.26 -5.45
C VAL A 75 -14.13 8.07 -4.36
N ILE A 76 -15.27 8.67 -4.70
CA ILE A 76 -16.16 9.37 -3.77
C ILE A 76 -17.50 8.63 -3.68
N ASN A 77 -18.33 8.98 -2.69
CA ASN A 77 -19.61 8.31 -2.42
C ASN A 77 -19.49 6.77 -2.32
N HIS A 78 -18.33 6.30 -1.87
CA HIS A 78 -17.94 4.89 -1.76
C HIS A 78 -18.71 4.11 -0.68
N GLY A 79 -19.54 4.78 0.13
CA GLY A 79 -20.40 4.13 1.12
C GLY A 79 -19.72 3.81 2.46
N VAL A 80 -18.49 4.26 2.66
CA VAL A 80 -17.82 4.24 3.96
C VAL A 80 -18.03 5.60 4.61
N ALA A 81 -18.69 5.62 5.76
CA ALA A 81 -18.99 6.87 6.44
C ALA A 81 -17.68 7.51 6.94
N GLU A 82 -17.54 8.82 6.77
CA GLU A 82 -16.35 9.57 7.18
C GLU A 82 -16.00 9.36 8.66
N LYS A 83 -17.01 9.31 9.53
CA LYS A 83 -16.84 9.01 10.97
C LYS A 83 -16.11 7.68 11.24
N VAL A 84 -16.26 6.68 10.37
CA VAL A 84 -15.59 5.37 10.50
C VAL A 84 -14.11 5.50 10.12
N LEU A 85 -13.81 6.23 9.05
CA LEU A 85 -12.43 6.50 8.62
C LEU A 85 -11.69 7.35 9.67
N ASN A 86 -12.33 8.41 10.17
CA ASN A 86 -11.78 9.27 11.21
C ASN A 86 -11.60 8.53 12.55
N ALA A 87 -12.54 7.66 12.94
CA ALA A 87 -12.38 6.82 14.12
C ALA A 87 -11.13 5.92 14.00
N MET A 88 -10.90 5.33 12.83
CA MET A 88 -9.70 4.51 12.59
C MET A 88 -8.42 5.32 12.68
N ILE A 89 -8.36 6.53 12.10
CA ILE A 89 -7.20 7.43 12.28
C ILE A 89 -6.97 7.74 13.76
N ASN A 90 -8.02 7.97 14.54
CA ASN A 90 -7.89 8.26 15.96
C ASN A 90 -7.34 7.06 16.75
N GLU A 91 -7.82 5.84 16.49
CA GLU A 91 -7.27 4.62 17.12
C GLU A 91 -5.81 4.39 16.69
N GLN A 92 -5.50 4.60 15.42
CA GLN A 92 -4.14 4.53 14.89
C GLN A 92 -3.19 5.52 15.58
N LYS A 93 -3.62 6.76 15.84
CA LYS A 93 -2.83 7.73 16.61
C LYS A 93 -2.54 7.24 18.02
N LYS A 94 -3.51 6.63 18.71
CA LYS A 94 -3.30 6.05 20.06
C LYS A 94 -2.26 4.94 20.06
N VAL A 95 -2.29 4.09 19.02
CA VAL A 95 -1.33 3.01 18.78
C VAL A 95 0.07 3.57 18.61
N PHE A 96 0.26 4.55 17.72
CA PHE A 96 1.59 5.06 17.41
C PHE A 96 2.16 6.02 18.45
N ASN A 97 1.31 6.65 19.27
CA ASN A 97 1.74 7.46 20.42
C ASN A 97 2.24 6.62 21.61
N GLN A 98 2.16 5.30 21.54
CA GLN A 98 2.85 4.45 22.52
C GLN A 98 4.37 4.61 22.40
N PRO A 99 5.12 4.53 23.52
CA PRO A 99 6.58 4.47 23.48
C PRO A 99 7.09 3.43 22.48
N PHE A 100 8.18 3.72 21.78
CA PHE A 100 8.78 2.82 20.80
C PHE A 100 9.00 1.42 21.39
N VAL A 101 9.50 1.33 22.63
CA VAL A 101 9.77 0.06 23.31
C VAL A 101 8.52 -0.82 23.48
N ASN A 102 7.32 -0.20 23.56
CA ASN A 102 6.05 -0.89 23.65
C ASN A 102 5.62 -1.44 22.28
N LYS A 103 5.87 -0.67 21.21
CA LYS A 103 5.55 -1.04 19.83
C LYS A 103 6.51 -2.11 19.28
N SER A 104 7.77 -2.06 19.69
CA SER A 104 8.83 -2.98 19.27
C SER A 104 8.69 -4.39 19.86
N LEU A 105 9.55 -5.30 19.39
CA LEU A 105 9.59 -6.72 19.79
C LEU A 105 9.57 -6.94 21.30
N SER A 106 10.26 -6.07 22.05
CA SER A 106 10.37 -6.13 23.51
C SER A 106 9.04 -5.94 24.22
N GLY A 107 8.20 -5.01 23.75
CA GLY A 107 6.95 -4.67 24.42
C GLY A 107 5.74 -5.35 23.80
N ASN A 108 5.78 -5.61 22.49
CA ASN A 108 4.73 -6.26 21.71
C ASN A 108 3.31 -5.88 22.16
N PHE A 109 3.02 -4.58 22.25
CA PHE A 109 1.82 -4.14 22.97
C PHE A 109 0.51 -4.61 22.32
N LEU A 110 0.49 -4.84 21.00
CA LEU A 110 -0.66 -5.41 20.29
C LEU A 110 -0.74 -6.94 20.39
N ASN A 111 0.25 -7.59 20.98
CA ASN A 111 0.40 -9.04 21.05
C ASN A 111 0.32 -9.71 19.67
N LEU A 112 1.00 -9.11 18.69
CA LEU A 112 1.08 -9.59 17.32
C LEU A 112 2.45 -10.25 17.05
N PRO A 113 2.59 -11.05 15.99
CA PRO A 113 3.91 -11.52 15.59
C PRO A 113 4.85 -10.34 15.30
N SER A 114 6.13 -10.53 15.66
CA SER A 114 7.23 -9.56 15.49
C SER A 114 7.31 -8.92 14.10
N THR A 115 6.93 -9.66 13.07
CA THR A 115 6.98 -9.28 11.66
C THR A 115 5.93 -8.24 11.23
N HIS A 116 4.94 -7.97 12.09
CA HIS A 116 3.80 -7.09 11.80
C HIS A 116 4.11 -5.63 12.05
N TYR A 117 4.90 -5.33 13.09
CA TYR A 117 5.40 -3.99 13.31
C TYR A 117 6.71 -3.78 12.55
N ARG A 118 6.75 -2.75 11.71
CA ARG A 118 7.91 -2.40 10.90
C ARG A 118 8.19 -0.93 11.10
N TRP A 119 9.44 -0.58 11.29
CA TRP A 119 9.90 0.80 11.30
C TRP A 119 11.18 0.86 10.49
N GLY A 120 11.42 1.99 9.83
CA GLY A 120 12.50 2.02 8.86
C GLY A 120 12.21 1.09 7.68
N ASN A 121 13.30 0.56 7.14
CA ASN A 121 13.30 -0.68 6.38
C ASN A 121 14.17 -1.68 7.15
N PRO A 122 13.58 -2.71 7.82
CA PRO A 122 14.33 -3.62 8.70
C PRO A 122 15.47 -4.38 8.02
N VAL A 123 15.41 -4.49 6.68
CA VAL A 123 16.38 -5.20 5.85
C VAL A 123 17.18 -4.25 4.96
N ALA A 124 17.15 -2.94 5.23
CA ALA A 124 17.98 -1.97 4.51
C ALA A 124 19.47 -2.30 4.67
N ILE A 125 20.16 -2.41 3.53
CA ILE A 125 21.61 -2.60 3.44
C ILE A 125 22.35 -1.31 3.06
N SER A 126 21.61 -0.26 2.69
CA SER A 126 22.10 1.07 2.33
C SER A 126 21.22 2.16 2.98
N SER A 127 21.82 3.34 3.24
CA SER A 127 21.11 4.50 3.77
C SER A 127 19.97 4.97 2.84
N SER A 128 20.13 4.80 1.52
CA SER A 128 19.13 5.09 0.49
C SER A 128 17.86 4.22 0.59
N GLN A 129 17.94 3.08 1.28
CA GLN A 129 16.85 2.11 1.39
C GLN A 129 16.02 2.28 2.67
N ILE A 130 16.38 3.22 3.54
CA ILE A 130 15.59 3.54 4.73
C ILE A 130 14.29 4.23 4.32
N SER A 131 13.21 3.83 4.97
CA SER A 131 11.93 4.55 4.96
C SER A 131 11.76 5.29 6.29
N TRP A 132 11.54 6.61 6.27
CA TRP A 132 11.24 7.42 7.44
C TRP A 132 9.78 7.25 7.87
N SER A 133 9.46 6.03 8.29
CA SER A 133 8.12 5.65 8.73
C SER A 133 8.13 4.48 9.68
N GLU A 134 6.99 4.30 10.34
CA GLU A 134 6.62 3.08 11.03
C GLU A 134 5.24 2.62 10.57
N ALA A 135 4.99 1.32 10.64
CA ALA A 135 3.76 0.70 10.20
C ALA A 135 3.43 -0.55 11.00
N PHE A 136 2.13 -0.80 11.17
CA PHE A 136 1.60 -2.10 11.55
C PHE A 136 0.93 -2.71 10.34
N HIS A 137 1.46 -3.81 9.82
CA HIS A 137 0.90 -4.59 8.72
C HIS A 137 0.23 -5.84 9.28
N ILE A 138 -1.11 -5.86 9.29
CA ILE A 138 -1.92 -6.84 10.02
C ILE A 138 -2.78 -7.63 9.02
N PRO A 139 -2.61 -8.96 8.90
CA PRO A 139 -3.53 -9.81 8.17
C PRO A 139 -4.95 -9.63 8.70
N VAL A 140 -5.92 -9.53 7.80
CA VAL A 140 -7.33 -9.32 8.15
C VAL A 140 -7.85 -10.38 9.13
N LEU A 141 -7.38 -11.63 8.98
CA LEU A 141 -7.74 -12.76 9.85
C LEU A 141 -7.25 -12.58 11.29
N GLU A 142 -6.16 -11.83 11.49
CA GLU A 142 -5.55 -11.61 12.80
C GLU A 142 -6.15 -10.39 13.53
N VAL A 143 -6.96 -9.56 12.87
CA VAL A 143 -7.61 -8.40 13.53
C VAL A 143 -8.41 -8.82 14.76
N SER A 144 -9.11 -9.95 14.69
CA SER A 144 -9.93 -10.48 15.79
C SER A 144 -9.11 -10.82 17.05
N THR A 145 -7.80 -11.03 16.92
CA THR A 145 -6.88 -11.40 18.01
C THR A 145 -6.49 -10.22 18.91
N LEU A 146 -6.81 -8.98 18.51
CA LEU A 146 -6.55 -7.74 19.27
C LEU A 146 -7.45 -7.59 20.51
N ASN A 147 -7.60 -8.66 21.29
CA ASN A 147 -8.60 -8.81 22.36
C ASN A 147 -8.41 -7.82 23.51
N HIS A 148 -7.17 -7.39 23.77
CA HIS A 148 -6.85 -6.39 24.80
C HIS A 148 -7.06 -4.94 24.33
N HIS A 149 -7.35 -4.74 23.05
CA HIS A 149 -7.53 -3.42 22.41
C HIS A 149 -8.91 -3.32 21.76
N ILE A 150 -9.96 -3.46 22.58
CA ILE A 150 -11.35 -3.63 22.10
C ILE A 150 -11.79 -2.50 21.16
N THR A 151 -11.46 -1.24 21.46
CA THR A 151 -11.85 -0.09 20.61
C THR A 151 -11.13 -0.12 19.27
N LEU A 152 -9.82 -0.40 19.27
CA LEU A 152 -9.03 -0.57 18.06
C LEU A 152 -9.58 -1.73 17.22
N ARG A 153 -9.77 -2.91 17.85
CA ARG A 153 -10.29 -4.12 17.20
C ARG A 153 -11.62 -3.85 16.51
N THR A 154 -12.60 -3.38 17.26
CA THR A 154 -13.97 -3.16 16.74
C THR A 154 -14.00 -2.09 15.64
N THR A 155 -13.19 -1.04 15.77
CA THR A 155 -13.05 -0.01 14.72
C THR A 155 -12.42 -0.59 13.46
N MET A 156 -11.32 -1.34 13.61
CA MET A 156 -10.61 -1.98 12.52
C MET A 156 -11.47 -3.03 11.81
N GLU A 157 -12.20 -3.88 12.54
CA GLU A 157 -13.18 -4.84 11.97
C GLU A 157 -14.23 -4.14 11.11
N GLY A 158 -14.77 -3.01 11.60
CA GLY A 158 -15.76 -2.22 10.87
C GLY A 158 -15.22 -1.61 9.57
N VAL A 159 -13.98 -1.10 9.60
CA VAL A 159 -13.29 -0.51 8.43
C VAL A 159 -12.93 -1.60 7.44
N VAL A 160 -12.23 -2.65 7.88
CA VAL A 160 -11.77 -3.77 7.08
C VAL A 160 -12.91 -4.46 6.36
N LYS A 161 -14.05 -4.68 7.04
CA LYS A 161 -15.25 -5.24 6.39
C LYS A 161 -15.73 -4.37 5.23
N LYS A 162 -15.82 -3.05 5.44
CA LYS A 162 -16.30 -2.11 4.42
C LYS A 162 -15.33 -1.98 3.24
N LEU A 163 -14.02 -1.88 3.52
CA LEU A 163 -12.99 -1.79 2.49
C LEU A 163 -12.86 -3.11 1.72
N GLY A 164 -12.94 -4.27 2.38
CA GLY A 164 -12.93 -5.57 1.73
C GLY A 164 -14.11 -5.75 0.76
N SER A 165 -15.33 -5.41 1.17
CA SER A 165 -16.49 -5.43 0.26
C SER A 165 -16.34 -4.46 -0.91
N LEU A 166 -15.71 -3.30 -0.70
CA LEU A 166 -15.44 -2.35 -1.77
C LEU A 166 -14.38 -2.89 -2.74
N ALA A 167 -13.29 -3.47 -2.22
CA ALA A 167 -12.22 -4.05 -3.03
C ALA A 167 -12.71 -5.21 -3.89
N GLU A 168 -13.52 -6.11 -3.31
CA GLU A 168 -14.19 -7.20 -4.03
C GLU A 168 -15.04 -6.62 -5.18
N LYS A 169 -15.92 -5.65 -4.88
CA LYS A 169 -16.81 -5.05 -5.88
C LYS A 169 -16.05 -4.41 -7.05
N ILE A 170 -15.01 -3.64 -6.77
CA ILE A 170 -14.22 -2.97 -7.81
C ILE A 170 -13.43 -4.01 -8.62
N SER A 171 -12.85 -5.01 -7.96
CA SER A 171 -12.12 -6.08 -8.65
C SER A 171 -13.03 -6.89 -9.59
N GLU A 172 -14.27 -7.18 -9.17
CA GLU A 172 -15.25 -7.86 -10.02
C GLU A 172 -15.68 -7.01 -11.22
N ILE A 173 -15.85 -5.69 -11.06
CA ILE A 173 -16.14 -4.77 -12.19
C ILE A 173 -15.00 -4.80 -13.22
N LEU A 174 -13.76 -4.66 -12.75
CA LEU A 174 -12.56 -4.70 -13.59
C LEU A 174 -12.38 -6.08 -14.24
N GLY A 175 -12.71 -7.16 -13.54
CA GLY A 175 -12.67 -8.51 -14.11
C GLY A 175 -13.70 -8.70 -15.23
N GLN A 176 -14.93 -8.25 -14.99
CA GLN A 176 -16.01 -8.36 -15.97
C GLN A 176 -15.72 -7.62 -17.27
N SER A 177 -15.02 -6.48 -17.23
CA SER A 177 -14.60 -5.78 -18.45
C SER A 177 -13.57 -6.56 -19.27
N LEU A 178 -12.88 -7.52 -18.65
CA LEU A 178 -11.96 -8.45 -19.32
C LEU A 178 -12.62 -9.76 -19.75
N GLY A 179 -13.93 -9.92 -19.52
CA GLY A 179 -14.65 -11.17 -19.75
C GLY A 179 -14.37 -12.25 -18.70
N ILE A 180 -13.81 -11.89 -17.54
CA ILE A 180 -13.64 -12.81 -16.40
C ILE A 180 -15.01 -13.12 -15.80
N LYS A 181 -15.20 -14.38 -15.41
CA LYS A 181 -16.45 -14.84 -14.78
C LYS A 181 -16.67 -14.14 -13.43
N SER A 182 -17.92 -13.85 -13.10
CA SER A 182 -18.30 -13.33 -11.79
C SER A 182 -17.81 -14.22 -10.65
N ASN A 183 -17.49 -13.59 -9.51
CA ASN A 183 -16.93 -14.18 -8.29
C ASN A 183 -15.49 -14.69 -8.41
N TYR A 184 -14.79 -14.46 -9.54
CA TYR A 184 -13.42 -14.93 -9.73
C TYR A 184 -12.47 -14.43 -8.63
N PHE A 185 -12.56 -13.15 -8.27
CA PHE A 185 -11.69 -12.56 -7.25
C PHE A 185 -12.18 -12.89 -5.86
N LYS A 186 -13.49 -12.87 -5.66
CA LYS A 186 -14.12 -13.26 -4.40
C LYS A 186 -13.68 -14.65 -3.95
N GLU A 187 -13.81 -15.66 -4.81
CA GLU A 187 -13.44 -17.05 -4.50
C GLU A 187 -11.94 -17.19 -4.15
N ARG A 188 -11.08 -16.43 -4.83
CA ARG A 188 -9.62 -16.46 -4.61
C ARG A 188 -9.19 -15.74 -3.33
N CYS A 189 -9.98 -14.77 -2.88
CA CYS A 189 -9.65 -13.93 -1.73
C CYS A 189 -10.47 -14.25 -0.46
N GLU A 190 -11.48 -15.13 -0.54
CA GLU A 190 -12.34 -15.49 0.60
C GLU A 190 -11.54 -16.04 1.80
N LYS A 191 -10.57 -16.91 1.52
CA LYS A 191 -9.58 -17.40 2.51
C LYS A 191 -8.23 -16.69 2.33
N GLY A 192 -8.27 -15.50 1.74
CA GLY A 192 -7.11 -14.78 1.25
C GLY A 192 -6.22 -14.25 2.37
N LYS A 193 -5.03 -13.80 1.96
CA LYS A 193 -4.05 -13.14 2.82
C LYS A 193 -4.20 -11.61 2.77
N SER A 194 -5.41 -11.10 2.52
CA SER A 194 -5.67 -9.66 2.57
C SER A 194 -5.21 -9.07 3.90
N SER A 195 -4.67 -7.88 3.85
CA SER A 195 -4.07 -7.24 5.02
C SER A 195 -4.49 -5.78 5.14
N PHE A 196 -4.36 -5.26 6.35
CA PHE A 196 -4.60 -3.89 6.71
C PHE A 196 -3.32 -3.30 7.26
N ARG A 197 -2.87 -2.18 6.71
CA ARG A 197 -1.63 -1.52 7.12
C ARG A 197 -1.94 -0.13 7.65
N MET A 198 -1.63 0.11 8.92
CA MET A 198 -1.59 1.45 9.50
C MET A 198 -0.18 2.02 9.29
N ASN A 199 -0.06 3.25 8.78
CA ASN A 199 1.22 3.91 8.51
C ASN A 199 1.33 5.24 9.28
N ARG A 200 2.49 5.49 9.88
CA ARG A 200 2.86 6.79 10.44
C ARG A 200 4.18 7.24 9.84
N TYR A 201 4.21 8.51 9.43
CA TYR A 201 5.38 9.20 8.93
C TYR A 201 5.67 10.37 9.89
N PRO A 202 6.62 10.21 10.82
CA PRO A 202 6.99 11.30 11.73
C PRO A 202 7.69 12.44 10.99
N PRO A 203 7.76 13.65 11.57
CA PRO A 203 8.58 14.73 11.06
C PRO A 203 10.04 14.27 10.84
N CYS A 204 10.66 14.74 9.77
CA CYS A 204 11.94 14.26 9.27
C CYS A 204 12.91 15.44 9.06
N PRO A 205 13.91 15.61 9.95
CA PRO A 205 14.91 16.67 9.81
C PRO A 205 15.73 16.60 8.50
N ILE A 206 15.78 15.42 7.88
CA ILE A 206 16.54 15.13 6.66
C ILE A 206 15.63 14.77 5.47
N ALA A 207 14.43 15.36 5.39
CA ALA A 207 13.39 14.98 4.43
C ALA A 207 13.83 14.99 2.94
N SER A 208 14.85 15.77 2.57
CA SER A 208 15.41 15.79 1.21
C SER A 208 16.34 14.61 0.89
N GLN A 209 16.75 13.83 1.90
CA GLN A 209 17.70 12.71 1.78
C GLN A 209 17.04 11.34 1.94
N VAL A 210 15.81 11.26 2.44
CA VAL A 210 15.14 10.00 2.74
C VAL A 210 13.70 10.00 2.29
N TYR A 211 13.22 8.83 1.88
CA TYR A 211 11.82 8.61 1.59
C TYR A 211 11.03 8.41 2.88
N GLY A 212 9.77 8.86 2.94
CA GLY A 212 8.83 8.37 3.94
C GLY A 212 8.51 6.89 3.72
N LEU A 213 8.37 6.47 2.46
CA LEU A 213 8.31 5.08 2.02
C LEU A 213 9.00 4.95 0.66
N ILE A 214 9.96 4.04 0.57
CA ILE A 214 10.76 3.83 -0.64
C ILE A 214 9.90 3.52 -1.88
N PRO A 215 10.38 3.86 -3.09
CA PRO A 215 9.69 3.52 -4.34
C PRO A 215 9.39 2.02 -4.49
N HIS A 216 8.13 1.67 -4.74
CA HIS A 216 7.68 0.28 -4.89
C HIS A 216 6.41 0.18 -5.75
N THR A 217 6.05 -1.06 -6.12
CA THR A 217 4.70 -1.42 -6.58
C THR A 217 4.03 -2.31 -5.53
N ASP A 218 2.70 -2.33 -5.51
CA ASP A 218 1.95 -3.20 -4.59
C ASP A 218 1.84 -4.63 -5.15
N THR A 219 1.98 -5.61 -4.26
CA THR A 219 2.01 -7.05 -4.59
C THR A 219 0.62 -7.69 -4.65
N ASP A 220 -0.44 -6.91 -4.49
CA ASP A 220 -1.82 -7.40 -4.35
C ASP A 220 -2.60 -7.36 -5.67
N TYR A 221 -3.93 -7.58 -5.63
CA TYR A 221 -4.80 -7.25 -6.75
C TYR A 221 -5.13 -5.75 -6.77
N LEU A 222 -5.57 -5.23 -5.62
CA LEU A 222 -6.07 -3.88 -5.49
C LEU A 222 -5.81 -3.36 -4.09
N THR A 223 -5.18 -2.19 -4.01
CA THR A 223 -4.99 -1.45 -2.78
C THR A 223 -6.06 -0.36 -2.63
N ILE A 224 -6.61 -0.20 -1.43
CA ILE A 224 -7.46 0.93 -1.06
C ILE A 224 -6.77 1.71 0.06
N LEU A 225 -6.38 2.95 -0.23
CA LEU A 225 -5.71 3.87 0.68
C LEU A 225 -6.67 4.95 1.17
N TYR A 226 -6.71 5.16 2.49
CA TYR A 226 -7.23 6.37 3.08
C TYR A 226 -6.08 7.22 3.61
N GLN A 227 -6.05 8.48 3.16
CA GLN A 227 -5.11 9.50 3.64
C GLN A 227 -5.90 10.79 3.94
N PRO A 228 -5.72 11.41 5.12
CA PRO A 228 -6.22 12.75 5.39
C PRO A 228 -5.53 13.82 4.51
N GLN A 229 -5.79 15.10 4.79
CA GLN A 229 -5.36 16.26 3.97
C GLN A 229 -3.86 16.43 3.72
N ILE A 230 -2.98 15.60 4.29
CA ILE A 230 -1.53 15.79 4.25
C ILE A 230 -0.95 15.06 3.03
N SER A 231 -0.34 15.85 2.13
CA SER A 231 0.35 15.35 0.93
C SER A 231 1.59 14.52 1.30
N GLY A 232 2.05 13.73 0.34
CA GLY A 232 3.26 12.94 0.48
C GLY A 232 3.33 11.77 -0.49
N LEU A 233 2.19 11.27 -0.96
CA LEU A 233 2.15 10.23 -1.98
C LEU A 233 2.59 10.80 -3.33
N GLN A 234 3.54 10.11 -3.98
CA GLN A 234 3.96 10.41 -5.34
C GLN A 234 3.85 9.16 -6.21
N LEU A 235 3.43 9.33 -7.46
CA LEU A 235 3.32 8.27 -8.47
C LEU A 235 4.33 8.48 -9.59
N MET A 236 4.88 7.38 -10.13
CA MET A 236 5.75 7.40 -11.30
C MET A 236 4.91 7.28 -12.57
N LYS A 237 4.95 8.29 -13.43
CA LYS A 237 4.30 8.27 -14.76
C LYS A 237 5.24 8.87 -15.79
N SER A 238 5.40 8.21 -16.94
CA SER A 238 6.30 8.67 -18.02
C SER A 238 7.72 9.03 -17.53
N ALA A 239 8.28 8.18 -16.65
CA ALA A 239 9.60 8.37 -16.02
C ALA A 239 9.75 9.65 -15.17
N LYS A 240 8.63 10.23 -14.71
CA LYS A 240 8.62 11.37 -13.78
C LYS A 240 7.78 11.06 -12.56
N TRP A 241 8.18 11.62 -11.42
CA TRP A 241 7.42 11.57 -10.18
C TRP A 241 6.37 12.68 -10.16
N PHE A 242 5.14 12.37 -9.74
CA PHE A 242 4.08 13.36 -9.62
C PHE A 242 3.43 13.28 -8.23
N PRO A 243 3.32 14.39 -7.49
CA PRO A 243 2.53 14.45 -6.27
C PRO A 243 1.05 14.16 -6.54
N VAL A 244 0.45 13.31 -5.71
CA VAL A 244 -0.99 13.07 -5.71
C VAL A 244 -1.64 14.05 -4.76
N LYS A 245 -2.52 14.90 -5.29
CA LYS A 245 -3.33 15.81 -4.50
C LYS A 245 -4.26 15.06 -3.53
N PRO A 246 -4.16 15.26 -2.21
CA PRO A 246 -5.04 14.62 -1.24
C PRO A 246 -6.49 15.07 -1.44
N ASN A 247 -7.42 14.11 -1.39
CA ASN A 247 -8.86 14.37 -1.39
C ASN A 247 -9.46 13.77 -0.12
N PRO A 248 -9.85 14.59 0.88
CA PRO A 248 -10.30 14.11 2.19
C PRO A 248 -11.61 13.34 2.14
N GLN A 249 -12.39 13.51 1.07
CA GLN A 249 -13.68 12.86 0.86
C GLN A 249 -13.54 11.56 0.03
N ALA A 250 -12.34 11.23 -0.43
CA ALA A 250 -12.10 10.11 -1.30
C ALA A 250 -11.28 9.00 -0.64
N LEU A 251 -11.47 7.80 -1.16
CA LEU A 251 -10.49 6.72 -1.04
C LEU A 251 -9.65 6.70 -2.32
N LEU A 252 -8.35 6.52 -2.19
CA LEU A 252 -7.46 6.31 -3.33
C LEU A 252 -7.36 4.81 -3.58
N LEU A 253 -7.51 4.39 -4.83
CA LEU A 253 -7.37 3.01 -5.27
C LEU A 253 -6.19 2.91 -6.23
N ASN A 254 -5.46 1.81 -6.16
CA ASN A 254 -4.45 1.47 -7.15
C ASN A 254 -4.40 -0.02 -7.45
N ILE A 255 -4.04 -0.30 -8.69
CA ILE A 255 -3.84 -1.64 -9.24
C ILE A 255 -2.53 -2.21 -8.71
N GLY A 256 -2.57 -3.46 -8.24
CA GLY A 256 -1.38 -4.20 -7.82
C GLY A 256 -0.87 -5.16 -8.90
N ASP A 257 0.32 -5.70 -8.66
CA ASP A 257 1.04 -6.56 -9.58
C ASP A 257 0.22 -7.79 -10.02
N LEU A 258 -0.55 -8.40 -9.11
CA LEU A 258 -1.31 -9.61 -9.45
C LEU A 258 -2.41 -9.31 -10.46
N PHE A 259 -3.04 -8.14 -10.36
CA PHE A 259 -4.08 -7.74 -11.29
C PHE A 259 -3.46 -7.34 -12.64
N GLN A 260 -2.27 -6.73 -12.64
CA GLN A 260 -1.53 -6.51 -13.87
C GLN A 260 -1.27 -7.83 -14.62
N VAL A 261 -0.86 -8.87 -13.90
CA VAL A 261 -0.69 -10.22 -14.49
C VAL A 261 -2.02 -10.77 -15.01
N VAL A 262 -3.05 -10.80 -14.17
CA VAL A 262 -4.37 -11.34 -14.57
C VAL A 262 -4.94 -10.63 -15.80
N SER A 263 -4.73 -9.31 -15.90
CA SER A 263 -5.19 -8.49 -17.01
C SER A 263 -4.27 -8.48 -18.23
N ASN A 264 -3.10 -9.14 -18.17
CA ASN A 264 -2.11 -9.16 -19.24
C ASN A 264 -1.70 -7.74 -19.68
N ASP A 265 -1.29 -6.89 -18.72
CA ASP A 265 -0.89 -5.48 -18.90
C ASP A 265 -1.98 -4.46 -19.28
N ILE A 266 -3.25 -4.87 -19.34
CA ILE A 266 -4.36 -3.93 -19.57
C ILE A 266 -4.51 -2.97 -18.39
N PHE A 267 -4.43 -3.47 -17.16
CA PHE A 267 -4.36 -2.64 -15.96
C PHE A 267 -2.93 -2.65 -15.44
N ARG A 268 -2.39 -1.48 -15.10
CA ARG A 268 -0.97 -1.35 -14.74
C ARG A 268 -0.77 -1.02 -13.27
N SER A 269 0.10 -1.80 -12.62
CA SER A 269 0.67 -1.57 -11.30
C SER A 269 1.77 -0.53 -11.41
N LEU A 270 1.49 0.70 -10.96
CA LEU A 270 2.45 1.79 -11.07
C LEU A 270 3.35 1.90 -9.83
N LYS A 271 4.62 2.20 -10.10
CA LYS A 271 5.60 2.52 -9.06
C LYS A 271 5.17 3.80 -8.35
N HIS A 272 5.16 3.77 -7.03
CA HIS A 272 4.78 4.90 -6.20
C HIS A 272 5.69 4.98 -4.97
N ARG A 273 5.78 6.16 -4.35
CA ARG A 273 6.62 6.42 -3.15
C ARG A 273 5.90 7.37 -2.21
N VAL A 274 6.42 7.51 -0.99
CA VAL A 274 5.99 8.57 -0.07
C VAL A 274 7.18 9.43 0.27
N VAL A 275 7.08 10.75 0.10
CA VAL A 275 8.12 11.70 0.53
C VAL A 275 8.02 11.97 2.03
N ALA A 276 9.17 12.18 2.66
CA ALA A 276 9.23 12.61 4.05
C ALA A 276 8.90 14.12 4.17
N SER A 277 8.52 14.57 5.36
CA SER A 277 8.18 15.98 5.62
C SER A 277 8.94 16.50 6.83
N VAL A 278 9.46 17.72 6.76
CA VAL A 278 10.28 18.33 7.83
C VAL A 278 9.47 18.63 9.09
N GLY A 279 8.21 19.03 8.96
CA GLY A 279 7.44 19.59 10.07
C GLY A 279 6.07 18.98 10.29
N VAL A 280 5.62 18.06 9.43
CA VAL A 280 4.24 17.54 9.48
C VAL A 280 4.25 16.03 9.63
N GLU A 281 3.68 15.58 10.74
CA GLU A 281 3.39 14.17 10.96
C GLU A 281 2.20 13.73 10.10
N ARG A 282 2.34 12.61 9.40
CA ARG A 282 1.30 12.07 8.52
C ARG A 282 0.87 10.67 8.93
N TYR A 283 -0.44 10.42 8.85
CA TYR A 283 -1.05 9.12 9.07
C TYR A 283 -1.80 8.68 7.83
N SER A 284 -1.74 7.40 7.51
CA SER A 284 -2.62 6.78 6.53
C SER A 284 -2.91 5.34 6.93
N PHE A 285 -3.94 4.74 6.33
CA PHE A 285 -4.07 3.30 6.35
C PHE A 285 -4.47 2.76 4.98
N ALA A 286 -4.02 1.55 4.68
CA ALA A 286 -4.28 0.87 3.42
C ALA A 286 -4.87 -0.52 3.67
N TYR A 287 -5.79 -0.93 2.81
CA TYR A 287 -6.30 -2.28 2.71
C TYR A 287 -5.76 -2.91 1.42
N PHE A 288 -5.10 -4.06 1.53
CA PHE A 288 -4.55 -4.81 0.39
C PHE A 288 -5.43 -6.02 0.13
N TYR A 289 -5.98 -6.11 -1.09
CA TYR A 289 -6.86 -7.21 -1.49
C TYR A 289 -6.05 -8.34 -2.13
N CYS A 290 -5.80 -9.39 -1.36
CA CYS A 290 -4.86 -10.45 -1.72
C CYS A 290 -5.53 -11.83 -1.75
N PRO A 291 -5.11 -12.72 -2.67
CA PRO A 291 -5.57 -14.10 -2.68
C PRO A 291 -4.94 -14.94 -1.55
N SER A 292 -5.34 -16.21 -1.45
CA SER A 292 -4.62 -17.21 -0.63
C SER A 292 -3.27 -17.55 -1.24
N ASP A 293 -2.34 -18.04 -0.41
CA ASP A 293 -0.95 -18.36 -0.82
C ASP A 293 -0.88 -19.33 -2.01
N ASP A 294 -1.73 -20.35 -2.06
CA ASP A 294 -1.69 -21.40 -3.09
C ASP A 294 -2.46 -21.04 -4.37
N VAL A 295 -3.03 -19.83 -4.46
CA VAL A 295 -3.72 -19.40 -5.68
C VAL A 295 -2.70 -19.19 -6.79
N MET A 296 -2.92 -19.89 -7.91
CA MET A 296 -2.16 -19.69 -9.13
C MET A 296 -2.61 -18.39 -9.82
N ILE A 297 -1.62 -17.55 -10.11
CA ILE A 297 -1.73 -16.28 -10.81
C ILE A 297 -1.31 -16.52 -12.26
N GLU A 298 -2.19 -16.18 -13.19
CA GLU A 298 -1.95 -16.26 -14.62
C GLU A 298 -2.78 -15.22 -15.36
N SER A 299 -2.31 -14.84 -16.55
CA SER A 299 -3.06 -13.98 -17.46
C SER A 299 -4.33 -14.64 -17.94
N TRP A 300 -5.46 -13.95 -17.78
CA TRP A 300 -6.75 -14.38 -18.32
C TRP A 300 -6.75 -14.34 -19.85
N LEU A 301 -6.19 -13.27 -20.41
CA LEU A 301 -6.06 -13.07 -21.86
C LEU A 301 -4.86 -13.85 -22.41
N LYS A 302 -5.01 -14.38 -23.62
CA LYS A 302 -3.98 -15.17 -24.31
C LYS A 302 -3.57 -14.51 -25.64
N PRO A 303 -2.30 -14.63 -26.07
CA PRO A 303 -1.20 -15.31 -25.36
C PRO A 303 -0.75 -14.53 -24.11
N SER A 304 -0.36 -15.26 -23.07
CA SER A 304 0.14 -14.67 -21.81
C SER A 304 1.56 -14.14 -22.02
N ILE A 305 1.82 -12.92 -21.54
CA ILE A 305 3.18 -12.35 -21.49
C ILE A 305 3.93 -12.71 -20.20
N TYR A 306 3.20 -13.18 -19.19
CA TYR A 306 3.70 -13.62 -17.89
C TYR A 306 3.76 -15.14 -17.79
N LYS A 307 4.73 -15.68 -17.05
CA LYS A 307 4.69 -17.07 -16.57
C LYS A 307 3.64 -17.19 -15.47
N GLN A 308 3.12 -18.40 -15.32
CA GLN A 308 2.23 -18.75 -14.23
C GLN A 308 3.04 -19.00 -12.95
N PHE A 309 2.53 -18.54 -11.81
CA PHE A 309 3.13 -18.73 -10.48
C PHE A 309 2.07 -18.68 -9.39
N SER A 310 2.35 -19.27 -8.22
CA SER A 310 1.50 -19.11 -7.04
C SER A 310 1.78 -17.79 -6.31
N TYR A 311 0.78 -17.25 -5.61
CA TYR A 311 0.97 -16.05 -4.81
C TYR A 311 2.09 -16.21 -3.77
N LYS A 312 2.21 -17.41 -3.18
CA LYS A 312 3.29 -17.78 -2.27
C LYS A 312 4.67 -17.67 -2.92
N GLU A 313 4.85 -18.23 -4.10
CA GLU A 313 6.11 -18.16 -4.85
C GLU A 313 6.48 -16.70 -5.14
N TYR A 314 5.51 -15.86 -5.53
CA TYR A 314 5.74 -14.44 -5.78
C TYR A 314 6.23 -13.71 -4.52
N ARG A 315 5.55 -13.90 -3.38
CA ARG A 315 5.96 -13.28 -2.10
C ARG A 315 7.34 -13.74 -1.66
N GLN A 316 7.62 -15.05 -1.72
CA GLN A 316 8.92 -15.61 -1.33
C GLN A 316 10.04 -15.12 -2.24
N GLN A 317 9.77 -14.94 -3.53
CA GLN A 317 10.77 -14.39 -4.45
C GLN A 317 11.05 -12.91 -4.16
N ILE A 318 10.04 -12.12 -3.84
CA ILE A 318 10.21 -10.72 -3.40
C ILE A 318 11.03 -10.67 -2.10
N GLU A 319 10.73 -11.51 -1.11
CA GLU A 319 11.49 -11.57 0.14
C GLU A 319 12.98 -11.85 -0.14
N LYS A 320 13.29 -12.84 -0.98
CA LYS A 320 14.67 -13.15 -1.40
C LYS A 320 15.35 -11.98 -2.13
N ASP A 321 14.63 -11.29 -2.99
CA ASP A 321 15.17 -10.15 -3.75
C ASP A 321 15.50 -8.98 -2.83
N VAL A 322 14.61 -8.67 -1.88
CA VAL A 322 14.82 -7.62 -0.90
C VAL A 322 15.93 -7.98 0.08
N GLU A 323 16.03 -9.23 0.54
CA GLU A 323 17.15 -9.66 1.39
C GLU A 323 18.50 -9.57 0.67
N LYS A 324 18.52 -9.86 -0.63
CA LYS A 324 19.75 -9.87 -1.43
C LYS A 324 20.19 -8.47 -1.88
N THR A 325 19.24 -7.63 -2.26
CA THR A 325 19.52 -6.35 -2.96
C THR A 325 18.98 -5.13 -2.23
N GLY A 326 18.16 -5.33 -1.20
CA GLY A 326 17.37 -4.30 -0.52
C GLY A 326 16.21 -3.73 -1.34
N ASN A 327 16.00 -4.22 -2.57
CA ASN A 327 14.97 -3.76 -3.50
C ASN A 327 14.07 -4.90 -3.99
N LYS A 328 12.79 -4.58 -4.22
CA LYS A 328 11.85 -5.48 -4.90
C LYS A 328 12.12 -5.44 -6.41
N VAL A 329 12.40 -6.60 -7.02
CA VAL A 329 12.49 -6.74 -8.49
C VAL A 329 11.10 -6.86 -9.13
N GLY A 330 10.21 -7.63 -8.52
CA GLY A 330 8.80 -7.73 -8.91
C GLY A 330 8.55 -8.61 -10.14
N LEU A 331 7.60 -8.20 -10.98
CA LEU A 331 7.06 -9.00 -12.09
C LEU A 331 8.07 -9.36 -13.18
N SER A 332 9.19 -8.65 -13.33
CA SER A 332 10.18 -8.96 -14.38
C SER A 332 10.84 -10.35 -14.23
N ARG A 333 10.65 -11.04 -13.10
CA ARG A 333 11.07 -12.43 -12.89
C ARG A 333 10.06 -13.48 -13.36
N PHE A 334 8.82 -13.10 -13.61
CA PHE A 334 7.69 -14.00 -13.86
C PHE A 334 7.13 -13.75 -15.25
#